data_AF-A0A379S467-F1
#
_entry.id   AF-A0A379S467-F1
#
_cell.length_a   1.000
_cell.length_b   1.000
_cell.length_c   1.000
_cell.angle_alpha   90.00
_cell.angle_beta   90.00
_cell.angle_gamma   90.00
#
_symmetry.space_group_name_H-M   'P 1'
#
loop_
_entity.id
_entity.type
_entity.pdbx_description
1 polymer ?
#
loop_
_entity_poly.entity_id
_entity_poly.type
_entity_poly.pdbx_seq_one_letter_code
_entity_poly.pdbx_strand_id
1 'polypeptide(L)'
;MLRLLEEKIATPLGPLWVICDEQFRLRAVEWEQYHDRMEQLLDIHYRHEGYERISSTNPGGLSDKIADYFAGNLAVIDNLETATGGTPFQREVWQALRTIPCGQVMHYGQLAERLGRPGAARAVGSREWHEPNQYCRSVSSRHRA
;
A
#
# COMPACT_ATOMS: atom_id res chain seq x y z
N MET A 1 -20.97 6.65 -6.53
CA MET A 1 -20.65 5.28 -6.11
C MET A 1 -19.37 4.86 -6.81
N LEU A 2 -18.34 4.56 -6.04
CA LEU A 2 -17.03 4.14 -6.51
C LEU A 2 -17.08 2.66 -6.92
N ARG A 3 -16.56 2.30 -8.09
CA ARG A 3 -16.38 0.89 -8.45
C ARG A 3 -14.94 0.47 -8.21
N LEU A 4 -14.79 -0.59 -7.44
CA LEU A 4 -13.53 -1.22 -7.10
C LEU A 4 -13.39 -2.50 -7.91
N LEU A 5 -12.50 -2.50 -8.88
CA LEU A 5 -12.13 -3.68 -9.63
C LEU A 5 -11.18 -4.51 -8.77
N GLU A 6 -11.50 -5.78 -8.57
CA GLU A 6 -10.68 -6.66 -7.75
C GLU A 6 -10.31 -7.95 -8.45
N GLU A 7 -9.09 -8.39 -8.17
CA GLU A 7 -8.58 -9.68 -8.62
C GLU A 7 -7.76 -10.32 -7.52
N LYS A 8 -7.87 -11.64 -7.39
CA LYS A 8 -6.99 -12.45 -6.56
C LYS A 8 -5.95 -13.12 -7.44
N ILE A 9 -4.69 -12.85 -7.18
CA ILE A 9 -3.55 -13.40 -7.93
C ILE A 9 -2.73 -14.35 -7.05
N ALA A 10 -2.17 -15.39 -7.67
CA ALA A 10 -1.21 -16.27 -7.01
C ALA A 10 0.19 -15.63 -7.04
N THR A 11 0.89 -15.62 -5.91
CA THR A 11 2.25 -15.09 -5.81
C THR A 11 3.16 -16.10 -5.09
N PRO A 12 4.50 -15.98 -5.21
CA PRO A 12 5.43 -16.86 -4.49
C PRO A 12 5.27 -16.84 -2.96
N LEU A 13 4.68 -15.78 -2.41
CA LEU A 13 4.44 -15.62 -0.97
C LEU A 13 3.02 -16.01 -0.52
N GLY A 14 2.15 -16.37 -1.48
CA GLY A 14 0.75 -16.71 -1.23
C GLY A 14 -0.23 -15.89 -2.09
N PRO A 15 -1.55 -16.15 -1.99
CA PRO A 15 -2.54 -15.42 -2.76
C PRO A 15 -2.68 -13.97 -2.26
N LEU A 16 -2.74 -13.05 -3.20
CA LEU A 16 -2.77 -11.61 -2.96
C LEU A 16 -3.97 -10.99 -3.68
N TRP A 17 -4.74 -10.18 -2.98
CA TRP A 17 -5.78 -9.33 -3.54
C TRP A 17 -5.18 -8.05 -4.09
N VAL A 18 -5.64 -7.67 -5.28
CA VAL A 18 -5.31 -6.43 -5.95
C VAL A 18 -6.62 -5.71 -6.21
N ILE A 19 -6.76 -4.51 -5.65
CA ILE A 19 -7.97 -3.71 -5.75
C ILE A 19 -7.63 -2.33 -6.29
N CYS A 20 -8.28 -1.93 -7.37
CA CYS A 20 -8.13 -0.61 -7.97
C CYS A 20 -9.48 0.04 -8.29
N ASP A 21 -9.47 1.34 -8.59
CA ASP A 21 -10.66 2.00 -9.14
C ASP A 21 -10.77 1.83 -10.66
N GLU A 22 -11.83 2.37 -11.25
CA GLU A 22 -12.03 2.41 -12.72
C GLU A 22 -10.98 3.22 -13.48
N GLN A 23 -10.16 4.02 -12.79
CA GLN A 23 -9.00 4.71 -13.37
C GLN A 23 -7.71 3.89 -13.22
N PHE A 24 -7.81 2.64 -12.77
CA PHE A 24 -6.70 1.71 -12.53
C PHE A 24 -5.69 2.20 -11.49
N ARG A 25 -6.12 3.07 -10.57
CA ARG A 25 -5.31 3.48 -9.42
C ARG A 25 -5.53 2.49 -8.29
N LEU A 26 -4.44 1.93 -7.77
CA LEU A 26 -4.49 1.00 -6.65
C LEU A 26 -5.13 1.65 -5.43
N ARG A 27 -6.16 1.00 -4.91
CA ARG A 27 -6.87 1.37 -3.69
C ARG A 27 -6.43 0.49 -2.53
N ALA A 28 -6.25 -0.81 -2.77
CA ALA A 28 -5.74 -1.75 -1.77
C ALA A 28 -4.97 -2.90 -2.42
N VAL A 29 -3.98 -3.42 -1.69
CA VAL A 29 -3.31 -4.69 -1.94
C VAL A 29 -3.18 -5.41 -0.60
N GLU A 30 -3.69 -6.64 -0.48
CA GLU A 30 -3.68 -7.36 0.79
C GLU A 30 -3.61 -8.88 0.59
N TRP A 31 -2.99 -9.59 1.53
CA TRP A 31 -2.91 -11.04 1.52
C TRP A 31 -4.27 -11.68 1.81
N GLU A 32 -4.57 -12.82 1.18
CA GLU A 32 -5.82 -13.57 1.41
C GLU A 32 -6.13 -13.80 2.89
N GLN A 33 -5.11 -14.14 3.68
CA GLN A 33 -5.26 -14.39 5.13
C GLN A 33 -5.71 -13.17 5.95
N TYR A 34 -5.64 -11.96 5.39
CA TYR A 34 -6.08 -10.72 6.02
C TYR A 34 -7.28 -10.09 5.29
N HIS A 35 -8.00 -10.88 4.50
CA HIS A 35 -9.17 -10.44 3.73
C HIS A 35 -10.22 -9.71 4.59
N ASP A 36 -10.59 -10.23 5.76
CA ASP A 36 -11.57 -9.60 6.64
C ASP A 36 -11.14 -8.19 7.07
N ARG A 37 -9.84 -8.00 7.31
CA ARG A 37 -9.26 -6.69 7.66
C ARG A 37 -9.33 -5.73 6.47
N MET A 38 -9.03 -6.22 5.26
CA MET A 38 -9.16 -5.44 4.04
C MET A 38 -10.58 -4.93 3.84
N GLU A 39 -11.59 -5.79 3.99
CA GLU A 39 -13.00 -5.39 3.85
C GLU A 39 -13.39 -4.30 4.85
N GLN A 40 -12.98 -4.45 6.12
CA GLN A 40 -13.20 -3.43 7.15
C GLN A 40 -12.59 -2.08 6.76
N LEU A 41 -11.39 -2.09 6.19
CA LEU A 41 -10.69 -0.85 5.80
C LEU A 41 -11.30 -0.21 4.57
N LEU A 42 -11.75 -1.00 3.59
CA LEU A 42 -12.52 -0.49 2.46
C LEU A 42 -13.81 0.18 2.95
N ASP A 43 -14.51 -0.42 3.92
CA ASP A 43 -15.69 0.18 4.53
C ASP A 43 -15.36 1.50 5.24
N ILE A 44 -14.33 1.51 6.10
CA ILE A 44 -13.88 2.72 6.79
C ILE A 44 -13.60 3.86 5.82
N HIS A 45 -12.92 3.57 4.70
CA HIS A 45 -12.45 4.60 3.77
C HIS A 45 -13.50 5.02 2.74
N TYR A 46 -14.38 4.12 2.30
CA TYR A 46 -15.23 4.35 1.12
C TYR A 46 -16.73 4.24 1.37
N ARG A 47 -17.18 3.81 2.56
CA ARG A 47 -18.63 3.68 2.87
C ARG A 47 -19.42 4.97 2.63
N HIS A 48 -18.80 6.13 2.89
CA HIS A 48 -19.47 7.43 2.79
C HIS A 48 -19.83 7.79 1.35
N GLU A 49 -19.02 7.39 0.37
CA GLU A 49 -19.25 7.64 -1.06
C GLU A 49 -20.05 6.51 -1.73
N GLY A 50 -20.21 5.39 -1.01
CA GLY A 50 -20.71 4.11 -1.51
C GLY A 50 -19.72 3.48 -2.48
N TYR A 51 -19.44 2.18 -2.31
CA TYR A 51 -18.61 1.45 -3.24
C TYR A 51 -19.20 0.09 -3.62
N GLU A 52 -18.85 -0.38 -4.81
CA GLU A 52 -19.20 -1.69 -5.33
C GLU A 52 -17.91 -2.42 -5.71
N ARG A 53 -17.78 -3.69 -5.33
CA ARG A 53 -16.65 -4.54 -5.68
C ARG A 53 -17.02 -5.41 -6.87
N ILE A 54 -16.18 -5.38 -7.90
CA ILE A 54 -16.41 -6.06 -9.17
C ILE A 54 -15.20 -6.94 -9.45
N SER A 55 -15.43 -8.24 -9.55
CA SER A 55 -14.37 -9.16 -9.97
C SER A 55 -13.91 -8.81 -11.39
N SER A 56 -12.61 -8.68 -11.58
CA SER A 56 -11.98 -8.32 -12.84
C SER A 56 -10.76 -9.22 -13.09
N THR A 57 -10.36 -9.33 -14.35
CA THR A 57 -9.13 -10.04 -14.74
C THR A 57 -8.13 -9.02 -15.25
N ASN A 58 -6.98 -8.95 -14.60
CA ASN A 58 -5.88 -8.04 -14.86
C ASN A 58 -6.29 -6.57 -15.07
N PRO A 59 -6.96 -5.93 -14.09
CA PRO A 59 -7.47 -4.57 -14.27
C PRO A 59 -6.30 -3.60 -14.50
N GLY A 60 -6.27 -2.96 -15.68
CA GLY A 60 -5.23 -1.99 -16.05
C GLY A 60 -3.80 -2.56 -16.15
N GLY A 61 -3.66 -3.89 -16.30
CA GLY A 61 -2.34 -4.54 -16.31
C GLY A 61 -1.67 -4.62 -14.93
N LEU A 62 -2.41 -4.36 -13.84
CA LEU A 62 -1.84 -4.29 -12.49
C LEU A 62 -1.34 -5.65 -12.00
N SER A 63 -2.03 -6.73 -12.37
CA SER A 63 -1.69 -8.09 -11.95
C SER A 63 -0.39 -8.55 -12.60
N ASP A 64 -0.19 -8.24 -13.88
CA ASP A 64 1.08 -8.49 -14.57
C ASP A 64 2.22 -7.69 -13.95
N LYS A 65 1.99 -6.41 -13.64
CA LYS A 65 2.99 -5.56 -12.98
C LYS A 65 3.39 -6.13 -11.61
N ILE A 66 2.44 -6.66 -10.85
CA ILE A 66 2.73 -7.28 -9.55
C ILE A 66 3.47 -8.61 -9.75
N ALA A 67 3.12 -9.39 -10.77
CA ALA A 67 3.87 -10.60 -11.13
C ALA A 67 5.32 -10.27 -11.52
N ASP A 68 5.54 -9.24 -12.32
CA ASP A 68 6.87 -8.74 -12.72
C ASP A 68 7.71 -8.32 -11.50
N TYR A 69 7.08 -7.69 -10.49
CA TYR A 69 7.74 -7.34 -9.24
C TYR A 69 8.30 -8.59 -8.56
N PHE A 70 7.49 -9.64 -8.42
CA PHE A 70 7.92 -10.91 -7.83
C PHE A 70 8.92 -11.67 -8.70
N ALA A 71 8.89 -11.47 -10.02
CA ALA A 71 9.89 -12.00 -10.95
C ALA A 71 11.25 -11.28 -10.86
N GLY A 72 11.35 -10.22 -10.06
CA GLY A 72 12.60 -9.49 -9.78
C GLY A 72 12.69 -8.11 -10.43
N ASN A 73 11.68 -7.67 -11.18
CA ASN A 73 11.63 -6.32 -11.72
C ASN A 73 11.09 -5.32 -10.68
N LEU A 74 11.91 -5.02 -9.68
CA LEU A 74 11.52 -4.19 -8.53
C LEU A 74 11.18 -2.74 -8.88
N ALA A 75 11.54 -2.26 -10.08
CA ALA A 75 11.26 -0.92 -10.56
C ALA A 75 9.79 -0.74 -10.99
N VAL A 76 9.06 -1.83 -11.25
CA VAL A 76 7.66 -1.77 -11.71
C VAL A 76 6.74 -1.08 -10.68
N ILE A 77 7.04 -1.20 -9.39
CA ILE A 77 6.26 -0.60 -8.30
C ILE A 77 6.31 0.94 -8.30
N ASP A 78 7.36 1.53 -8.88
CA ASP A 78 7.50 2.99 -8.96
C ASP A 78 6.44 3.59 -9.91
N ASN A 79 5.98 2.81 -10.89
CA ASN A 79 4.97 3.18 -11.88
C ASN A 79 3.54 2.77 -11.50
N LEU A 80 3.34 2.21 -10.29
CA LEU A 80 2.01 1.88 -9.80
C LEU A 80 1.36 3.12 -9.19
N GLU A 81 0.34 3.64 -9.86
CA GLU A 81 -0.47 4.74 -9.34
C GLU A 81 -1.33 4.26 -8.17
N THR A 82 -1.31 5.00 -7.07
CA THR A 82 -2.05 4.66 -5.85
C THR A 82 -2.98 5.80 -5.47
N ALA A 83 -4.22 5.48 -5.12
CA ALA A 83 -5.22 6.42 -4.60
C ALA A 83 -5.80 5.89 -3.28
N THR A 84 -4.92 5.56 -2.34
CA THR A 84 -5.27 4.98 -1.04
C THR A 84 -6.20 5.88 -0.22
N GLY A 85 -7.23 5.29 0.39
CA GLY A 85 -7.99 5.90 1.47
C GLY A 85 -7.11 6.12 2.69
N GLY A 86 -7.36 7.17 3.47
CA GLY A 86 -6.52 7.53 4.62
C GLY A 86 -6.44 9.04 4.86
N THR A 87 -6.06 9.40 6.08
CA THR A 87 -5.84 10.79 6.51
C THR A 87 -4.73 11.46 5.68
N PRO A 88 -4.71 12.80 5.58
CA PRO A 88 -3.64 13.51 4.87
C PRO A 88 -2.25 13.10 5.34
N PHE A 89 -2.07 12.89 6.65
CA PHE A 89 -0.80 12.44 7.21
C PHE A 89 -0.41 11.01 6.79
N GLN A 90 -1.35 10.07 6.76
CA GLN A 90 -1.04 8.71 6.29
C GLN A 90 -0.57 8.73 4.83
N ARG A 91 -1.23 9.55 3.99
CA ARG A 91 -0.82 9.74 2.59
C ARG A 91 0.58 10.34 2.48
N GLU A 92 0.93 11.32 3.29
CA GLU A 92 2.29 11.89 3.35
C GLU A 92 3.34 10.82 3.72
N VAL A 93 3.06 10.01 4.75
CA VAL A 93 3.94 8.91 5.15
C VAL A 93 4.13 7.91 4.01
N TRP A 94 3.06 7.48 3.35
CA TRP A 94 3.14 6.54 2.23
C TRP A 94 3.87 7.10 1.02
N GLN A 95 3.66 8.36 0.69
CA GLN A 95 4.42 9.04 -0.37
C GLN A 95 5.91 9.04 -0.03
N ALA A 96 6.28 9.31 1.22
CA ALA A 96 7.66 9.29 1.65
C ALA A 96 8.27 7.87 1.65
N LEU A 97 7.51 6.82 2.02
CA LEU A 97 7.96 5.43 1.93
C LEU A 97 8.30 5.00 0.50
N ARG A 98 7.51 5.46 -0.49
CA ARG A 98 7.78 5.19 -1.92
C ARG A 98 9.10 5.79 -2.41
N THR A 99 9.64 6.80 -1.72
CA THR A 99 10.94 7.39 -2.07
C THR A 99 12.15 6.56 -1.59
N ILE A 100 11.93 5.52 -0.80
CA ILE A 100 13.01 4.62 -0.38
C ILE A 100 13.40 3.78 -1.61
N PRO A 101 14.68 3.81 -2.05
CA PRO A 101 15.15 2.96 -3.13
C PRO A 101 15.00 1.49 -2.76
N CYS A 102 14.74 0.64 -3.74
CA CYS A 102 14.65 -0.79 -3.47
C CYS A 102 15.99 -1.35 -2.95
N GLY A 103 15.93 -2.24 -1.96
CA GLY A 103 17.11 -2.79 -1.28
C GLY A 103 17.75 -1.86 -0.24
N GLN A 104 17.19 -0.67 -0.01
CA GLN A 104 17.63 0.24 1.06
C GLN A 104 16.65 0.23 2.23
N VAL A 105 17.18 0.55 3.41
CA VAL A 105 16.40 0.67 4.65
C VAL A 105 16.44 2.11 5.10
N MET A 106 15.29 2.66 5.51
CA MET A 106 15.23 3.96 6.18
C MET A 106 14.87 3.77 7.65
N HIS A 107 15.34 4.65 8.53
CA HIS A 107 14.91 4.66 9.92
C HIS A 107 13.67 5.54 10.12
N TYR A 108 12.81 5.15 11.05
CA TYR A 108 11.62 5.93 11.43
C TYR A 108 11.93 7.39 11.80
N GLY A 109 13.07 7.63 12.46
CA GLY A 109 13.53 8.98 12.80
C GLY A 109 13.85 9.80 11.54
N GLN A 110 14.54 9.20 10.57
CA GLN A 110 14.87 9.85 9.30
C GLN A 110 13.61 10.12 8.46
N LEU A 111 12.65 9.19 8.47
CA LEU A 111 11.35 9.39 7.83
C LEU A 111 10.60 10.56 8.49
N ALA A 112 10.60 10.65 9.82
CA ALA A 112 9.97 11.75 10.56
C ALA A 112 10.63 13.11 10.28
N GLU A 113 11.97 13.16 10.21
CA GLU A 113 12.72 14.36 9.82
C GLU A 113 12.37 14.79 8.39
N ARG A 114 12.32 13.85 7.45
CA ARG A 114 11.98 14.13 6.05
C ARG A 114 10.55 14.65 5.86
N LEU A 115 9.64 14.25 6.76
CA LEU A 115 8.26 14.75 6.83
C LEU A 115 8.15 16.08 7.59
N GLY A 116 9.27 16.73 7.96
CA GLY A 116 9.29 17.99 8.69
C GLY A 116 8.83 17.89 10.14
N ARG A 117 8.85 16.68 10.72
CA ARG A 117 8.38 16.39 12.08
C ARG A 117 9.47 15.69 12.90
N PRO A 118 10.60 16.35 13.16
CA PRO A 118 11.68 15.77 13.97
C PRO A 118 11.14 15.32 15.34
N GLY A 119 11.52 14.12 15.78
CA GLY A 119 11.04 13.53 17.04
C GLY A 119 9.73 12.74 16.97
N ALA A 120 9.02 12.73 15.83
CA ALA A 120 7.75 12.01 15.68
C ALA A 120 7.90 10.52 15.27
N ALA A 121 9.07 9.91 15.48
CA ALA A 121 9.39 8.56 15.00
C ALA A 121 8.38 7.49 15.44
N ARG A 122 7.90 7.55 16.70
CA ARG A 122 6.87 6.63 17.21
C ARG A 122 5.53 6.83 16.52
N ALA A 123 5.11 8.08 16.30
CA ALA A 123 3.85 8.38 15.62
C ALA A 123 3.87 7.95 14.15
N VAL A 124 5.02 8.08 13.48
CA VAL A 124 5.24 7.58 12.12
C VAL A 124 5.13 6.06 12.10
N GLY A 125 5.84 5.36 13.00
CA GLY A 125 5.78 3.90 13.10
C GLY A 125 4.38 3.38 13.40
N SER A 126 3.68 3.93 14.40
CA SER A 126 2.31 3.53 14.73
C SER A 126 1.35 3.69 13.55
N ARG A 127 1.56 4.69 12.69
CA ARG A 127 0.69 4.96 11.55
C ARG A 127 1.03 4.12 10.31
N GLU A 128 2.25 3.61 10.21
CA GLU A 128 2.60 2.56 9.25
C GLU A 128 1.84 1.26 9.56
N TRP A 129 1.74 0.87 10.83
CA TRP A 129 1.08 -0.39 11.23
C TRP A 129 -0.45 -0.43 11.05
N HIS A 130 -1.11 0.73 11.05
CA HIS A 130 -2.57 0.78 11.08
C HIS A 130 -3.24 0.55 9.71
N GLU A 131 -2.49 0.39 8.62
CA GLU A 131 -3.05 0.33 7.27
C GLU A 131 -2.42 -0.80 6.44
N PRO A 132 -3.15 -1.42 5.50
CA PRO A 132 -2.79 -2.69 4.86
C PRO A 132 -1.91 -2.49 3.62
N ASN A 133 -1.74 -1.24 3.17
CA ASN A 133 -1.03 -0.94 1.95
C ASN A 133 0.45 -0.75 2.23
N GLN A 134 1.24 -1.78 1.94
CA GLN A 134 2.21 -1.76 0.85
C GLN A 134 3.22 -2.89 1.02
N TYR A 135 3.67 -3.41 -0.13
CA TYR A 135 5.02 -3.92 -0.30
C TYR A 135 6.01 -3.00 0.41
N CYS A 136 6.36 -3.40 1.62
CA CYS A 136 7.14 -2.62 2.54
C CYS A 136 8.56 -2.53 1.99
N ARG A 137 8.92 -1.39 1.38
CA ARG A 137 10.33 -1.03 1.21
C ARG A 137 10.82 -0.68 2.62
N SER A 138 11.43 -1.70 3.26
CA SER A 138 11.56 -1.86 4.71
C SER A 138 12.02 -0.61 5.48
N VAL A 139 11.32 -0.30 6.58
CA VAL A 139 11.76 0.64 7.61
C VAL A 139 12.21 -0.15 8.84
N SER A 140 13.39 0.16 9.39
CA SER A 140 13.95 -0.57 10.54
C SER A 140 13.92 0.28 11.81
N SER A 141 13.32 -0.25 12.88
CA SER A 141 13.43 0.26 14.25
C SER A 141 14.74 -0.19 14.91
N ARG A 142 15.88 0.43 14.58
CA ARG A 142 17.02 0.39 15.52
C ARG A 142 16.98 1.65 16.37
N HIS A 143 16.64 1.48 17.64
CA HIS A 143 17.03 2.41 18.69
C HIS A 143 18.56 2.52 18.63
N ARG A 144 19.10 3.65 18.20
CA ARG A 144 20.43 4.05 18.65
C ARG A 144 20.24 4.60 20.07
N ALA A 145 20.71 3.82 21.04
CA ALA A 145 21.10 4.32 22.34
C ALA A 145 22.28 5.29 22.18
#